data_AF-A0A9D6FR70-F1
#
_entry.id   AF-A0A9D6FR70-F1
#
_cell.length_a   1.000
_cell.length_b   1.000
_cell.length_c   1.000
_cell.angle_alpha   90.00
_cell.angle_beta   90.00
_cell.angle_gamma   90.00
#
_symmetry.space_group_name_H-M   'P 1'
#
loop_
_entity.id
_entity.type
_entity.pdbx_description
1 polymer ?
#
loop_
_entity_poly.entity_id
_entity_poly.type
_entity_poly.pdbx_seq_one_letter_code
_entity_poly.pdbx_strand_id
1 'polypeptide(L)'
;MMRLLLLLLLLPAFDLRAPAYADAPSFASAPAFTEAPAGKPAGKPLTRGWPRVKGKQTDPQEEYRRRAAALKDSDAEGHYQLGLWCERQKLAEPASAEFEKAIAAKPGHEGARAKLGHRKIDGVWVSRRILDAVAKGLRFPGEEETRKMRSRGPYYARVVDIFWDRENWAVSLARIDERAGAFMGTLDVEVKFGTIGSFPAMGEGTGGRGVITLDMKVLADYEKTIDDFTKRAAGGGTVAVPPANTPAIITHELAHCFQGSGPPAWFMEGMATWCAGDGHFIYYYRYEKQKTLDIEASIGHKFVYGRGWSFFEYMDAKHGRKKVQEFVALAVAGTLPAAGAAARVTGKEWGALKAEEREWSARWISTYRSK
;
A
#
# COMPACT_ATOMS: atom_id res chain seq x y z
N MET A 1 38.08 23.51 50.86
CA MET A 1 38.50 22.49 49.86
C MET A 1 37.27 22.02 49.10
N MET A 2 37.22 22.37 47.81
CA MET A 2 36.56 21.76 46.62
C MET A 2 35.31 20.85 46.70
N ARG A 3 34.35 21.20 45.80
CA ARG A 3 33.49 20.37 44.91
C ARG A 3 32.28 19.66 45.55
N LEU A 4 31.10 19.52 44.92
CA LEU A 4 30.69 19.56 43.50
C LEU A 4 29.17 19.84 43.38
N LEU A 5 28.76 20.58 42.33
CA LEU A 5 27.37 20.74 41.89
C LEU A 5 26.75 19.42 41.41
N LEU A 6 25.45 19.20 41.67
CA LEU A 6 24.57 18.43 40.80
C LEU A 6 23.23 19.17 40.62
N LEU A 7 23.05 19.76 39.44
CA LEU A 7 21.78 20.33 38.98
C LEU A 7 20.87 19.17 38.52
N LEU A 8 19.80 18.89 39.26
CA LEU A 8 18.68 18.07 38.80
C LEU A 8 17.73 18.99 38.01
N LEU A 9 17.82 18.94 36.68
CA LEU A 9 16.81 19.53 35.80
C LEU A 9 15.58 18.61 35.79
N LEU A 10 14.49 19.13 36.36
CA LEU A 10 13.14 18.61 36.28
C LEU A 10 12.68 18.53 34.81
N LEU A 11 12.51 17.32 34.28
CA LEU A 11 11.70 17.08 33.08
C LEU A 11 10.22 17.04 33.49
N PRO A 12 9.30 17.65 32.73
CA PRO A 12 7.88 17.56 33.01
C PRO A 12 7.38 16.13 32.75
N ALA A 13 6.58 15.61 33.68
CA ALA A 13 5.83 14.38 33.49
C ALA A 13 4.86 14.57 32.31
N PHE A 14 5.08 13.82 31.23
CA PHE A 14 4.16 13.78 30.09
C PHE A 14 3.15 12.63 30.27
N ASP A 15 1.88 12.99 30.20
CA ASP A 15 0.73 12.08 30.19
C ASP A 15 0.77 11.21 28.93
N LEU A 16 1.07 9.91 29.10
CA LEU A 16 1.13 8.90 28.05
C LEU A 16 -0.19 8.11 27.97
N ARG A 17 -1.33 8.80 27.83
CA ARG A 17 -2.56 8.14 27.40
C ARG A 17 -2.45 7.83 25.91
N ALA A 18 -2.21 6.55 25.60
CA ALA A 18 -2.42 6.00 24.27
C ALA A 18 -3.87 6.29 23.83
N PRO A 19 -4.13 6.65 22.56
CA PRO A 19 -5.50 6.69 22.07
C PRO A 19 -6.09 5.29 22.18
N ALA A 20 -7.29 5.20 22.74
CA ALA A 20 -8.02 3.95 22.91
C ALA A 20 -8.31 3.32 21.54
N TYR A 21 -7.82 2.09 21.35
CA TYR A 21 -8.17 1.19 20.24
C TYR A 21 -9.59 0.63 20.45
N ALA A 22 -10.60 1.49 20.59
CA ALA A 22 -11.94 1.08 21.02
C ALA A 22 -13.01 1.05 19.91
N ASP A 23 -12.77 1.63 18.72
CA ASP A 23 -13.82 1.79 17.71
C ASP A 23 -13.49 1.13 16.35
N ALA A 24 -12.95 -0.09 16.35
CA ALA A 24 -13.01 -0.94 15.16
C ALA A 24 -14.40 -1.59 15.10
N PRO A 25 -15.23 -1.34 14.07
CA PRO A 25 -16.55 -1.95 14.00
C PRO A 25 -16.44 -3.47 13.91
N SER A 26 -17.17 -4.14 14.80
CA SER A 26 -17.38 -5.59 14.81
C SER A 26 -18.11 -6.01 13.54
N PHE A 27 -17.51 -6.91 12.75
CA PHE A 27 -18.19 -7.59 11.64
C PHE A 27 -19.14 -8.66 12.19
N ALA A 28 -20.34 -8.24 12.59
CA ALA A 28 -21.46 -9.12 12.82
C ALA A 28 -22.45 -9.03 11.65
N SER A 29 -22.58 -10.14 10.92
CA SER A 29 -23.69 -10.52 10.02
C SER A 29 -24.19 -9.46 9.02
N ALA A 30 -23.70 -9.53 7.78
CA ALA A 30 -24.34 -8.87 6.64
C ALA A 30 -25.63 -9.63 6.23
N PRO A 31 -26.77 -8.95 6.03
CA PRO A 31 -27.95 -9.56 5.41
C PRO A 31 -27.75 -9.72 3.89
N ALA A 32 -28.55 -10.60 3.29
CA ALA A 32 -28.53 -10.92 1.87
C ALA A 32 -28.72 -9.68 0.97
N PHE A 33 -28.03 -9.71 -0.17
CA PHE A 33 -28.03 -8.71 -1.23
C PHE A 33 -29.44 -8.27 -1.65
N THR A 34 -29.72 -6.98 -1.51
CA THR A 34 -30.68 -6.25 -2.34
C THR A 34 -29.94 -5.12 -3.03
N GLU A 35 -30.21 -4.91 -4.32
CA GLU A 35 -29.59 -3.89 -5.16
C GLU A 35 -29.47 -2.54 -4.43
N ALA A 36 -28.27 -1.95 -4.47
CA ALA A 36 -28.03 -0.65 -3.87
C ALA A 36 -28.91 0.41 -4.53
N PRO A 37 -29.66 1.23 -3.77
CA PRO A 37 -30.41 2.33 -4.34
C PRO A 37 -29.43 3.34 -4.96
N ALA A 38 -29.79 3.87 -6.13
CA ALA A 38 -29.04 4.89 -6.83
C ALA A 38 -28.63 6.03 -5.87
N GLY A 39 -27.32 6.14 -5.61
CA GLY A 39 -26.78 7.16 -4.73
C GLY A 39 -27.21 8.55 -5.20
N LYS A 40 -27.71 9.38 -4.27
CA LYS A 40 -28.12 10.77 -4.57
C LYS A 40 -26.95 11.51 -5.24
N PRO A 41 -27.21 12.29 -6.31
CA PRO A 41 -26.16 13.02 -7.00
C PRO A 41 -25.51 14.02 -6.02
N ALA A 42 -24.19 13.92 -5.90
CA ALA A 42 -23.39 14.82 -5.08
C ALA A 42 -23.43 16.24 -5.65
N GLY A 43 -24.02 17.17 -4.90
CA GLY A 43 -23.83 18.63 -5.04
C GLY A 43 -24.32 19.28 -6.33
N LYS A 44 -24.83 20.52 -6.25
CA LYS A 44 -25.07 21.33 -7.45
C LYS A 44 -23.73 21.52 -8.18
N PRO A 45 -23.66 21.34 -9.52
CA PRO A 45 -22.45 21.64 -10.25
C PRO A 45 -22.08 23.11 -10.02
N LEU A 46 -20.85 23.37 -9.59
CA LEU A 46 -20.30 24.72 -9.58
C LEU A 46 -20.13 25.14 -11.05
N THR A 47 -21.17 25.74 -11.61
CA THR A 47 -21.19 26.23 -12.99
C THR A 47 -20.32 27.48 -13.11
N ARG A 48 -19.00 27.36 -13.01
CA ARG A 48 -18.11 28.29 -13.68
C ARG A 48 -17.97 27.80 -15.12
N GLY A 49 -19.06 27.93 -15.88
CA GLY A 49 -19.10 27.54 -17.28
C GLY A 49 -18.08 28.36 -18.07
N TRP A 50 -17.24 27.69 -18.84
CA TRP A 50 -16.40 28.35 -19.83
C TRP A 50 -17.30 29.14 -20.79
N PRO A 51 -17.02 30.42 -21.07
CA PRO A 51 -17.87 31.26 -21.92
C PRO A 51 -18.08 30.56 -23.27
N ARG A 52 -19.34 30.45 -23.68
CA ARG A 52 -19.72 29.90 -24.98
C ARG A 52 -19.28 30.90 -26.04
N VAL A 53 -18.20 30.59 -26.77
CA VAL A 53 -17.74 31.42 -27.88
C VAL A 53 -18.82 31.40 -28.96
N LYS A 54 -19.49 32.54 -29.19
CA LYS A 54 -20.40 32.70 -30.33
C LYS A 54 -19.55 32.93 -31.58
N GLY A 55 -19.47 31.92 -32.45
CA GLY A 55 -18.74 31.94 -33.71
C GLY A 55 -18.87 30.60 -34.44
N LYS A 56 -18.48 30.55 -35.72
CA LYS A 56 -18.45 29.33 -36.56
C LYS A 56 -17.95 28.13 -35.75
N GLN A 57 -18.68 27.03 -35.78
CA GLN A 57 -18.42 25.82 -35.01
C GLN A 57 -16.96 25.36 -35.26
N THR A 58 -16.07 25.68 -34.32
CA THR A 58 -14.68 25.25 -34.35
C THR A 58 -14.62 23.77 -34.05
N ASP A 59 -13.68 23.06 -34.68
CA ASP A 59 -13.39 21.67 -34.38
C ASP A 59 -13.24 21.48 -32.85
N PRO A 60 -14.03 20.59 -32.22
CA PRO A 60 -13.91 20.30 -30.79
C PRO A 60 -12.49 19.96 -30.35
N GLN A 61 -11.68 19.34 -31.22
CA GLN A 61 -10.29 19.04 -30.91
C GLN A 61 -9.43 20.32 -30.79
N GLU A 62 -9.68 21.31 -31.64
CA GLU A 62 -8.96 22.59 -31.60
C GLU A 62 -9.36 23.43 -30.39
N GLU A 63 -10.66 23.44 -30.06
CA GLU A 63 -11.15 24.07 -28.85
C GLU A 63 -10.58 23.42 -27.58
N TYR A 64 -10.44 22.09 -27.57
CA TYR A 64 -9.76 21.36 -26.49
C TYR A 64 -8.32 21.84 -26.32
N ARG A 65 -7.52 21.85 -27.39
CA ARG A 65 -6.11 22.29 -27.34
C ARG A 65 -5.97 23.70 -26.77
N ARG A 66 -6.80 24.64 -27.22
CA ARG A 66 -6.79 26.03 -26.73
C ARG A 66 -7.11 26.10 -25.24
N ARG A 67 -8.13 25.37 -24.77
CA ARG A 67 -8.52 25.35 -23.36
C ARG A 67 -7.46 24.70 -22.48
N ALA A 68 -6.94 23.55 -22.91
CA ALA A 68 -5.89 22.83 -22.19
C ALA A 68 -4.62 23.69 -22.03
N ALA A 69 -4.22 24.42 -23.07
CA ALA A 69 -3.05 25.31 -23.03
C ALA A 69 -3.22 26.53 -22.10
N ALA A 70 -4.47 26.90 -21.75
CA ALA A 70 -4.76 28.00 -20.83
C ALA A 70 -4.77 27.57 -19.35
N LEU A 71 -4.74 26.26 -19.08
CA LEU A 71 -4.74 25.71 -17.73
C LEU A 71 -3.31 25.55 -17.22
N LYS A 72 -3.14 25.79 -15.91
CA LYS A 72 -1.91 25.43 -15.20
C LYS A 72 -2.02 23.99 -14.76
N ASP A 73 -0.91 23.24 -14.76
CA ASP A 73 -0.87 21.84 -14.30
C ASP A 73 -1.40 21.65 -12.86
N SER A 74 -1.37 22.69 -12.02
CA SER A 74 -1.89 22.67 -10.65
C SER A 74 -3.38 23.00 -10.52
N ASP A 75 -4.07 23.38 -11.61
CA ASP A 75 -5.48 23.73 -11.60
C ASP A 75 -6.38 22.49 -11.70
N ALA A 76 -6.49 21.77 -10.58
CA ALA A 76 -7.25 20.52 -10.51
C ALA A 76 -8.72 20.68 -10.96
N GLU A 77 -9.38 21.77 -10.56
CA GLU A 77 -10.78 22.01 -10.92
C GLU A 77 -10.91 22.43 -12.39
N GLY A 78 -9.99 23.25 -12.91
CA GLY A 78 -9.93 23.59 -14.33
C GLY A 78 -9.80 22.35 -15.22
N HIS A 79 -8.87 21.46 -14.88
CA HIS A 79 -8.70 20.17 -15.56
C HIS A 79 -9.96 19.29 -15.44
N TYR A 80 -10.58 19.19 -14.25
CA TYR A 80 -11.82 18.44 -14.07
C TYR A 80 -12.97 18.98 -14.95
N GLN A 81 -13.17 20.30 -14.97
CA GLN A 81 -14.21 20.94 -15.80
C GLN A 81 -13.94 20.78 -17.30
N LEU A 82 -12.66 20.81 -17.71
CA LEU A 82 -12.29 20.54 -19.10
C LEU A 82 -12.58 19.08 -19.47
N GLY A 83 -12.27 18.12 -18.59
CA GLY A 83 -12.63 16.72 -18.77
C GLY A 83 -14.14 16.51 -18.94
N LEU A 84 -14.96 17.13 -18.08
CA LEU A 84 -16.43 17.11 -18.22
C LEU A 84 -16.91 17.72 -19.55
N TRP A 85 -16.23 18.76 -20.04
CA TRP A 85 -16.53 19.34 -21.34
C TRP A 85 -16.16 18.39 -22.49
N CYS A 86 -15.00 17.74 -22.42
CA CYS A 86 -14.55 16.74 -23.38
C CYS A 86 -15.56 15.57 -23.48
N GLU A 87 -16.08 15.07 -22.35
CA GLU A 87 -17.15 14.05 -22.34
C GLU A 87 -18.38 14.51 -23.14
N ARG A 88 -18.85 15.75 -22.91
CA ARG A 88 -19.99 16.32 -23.65
C ARG A 88 -19.72 16.46 -25.15
N GLN A 89 -18.46 16.64 -25.53
CA GLN A 89 -18.03 16.68 -26.94
C GLN A 89 -17.69 15.28 -27.50
N LYS A 90 -17.87 14.20 -26.72
CA LYS A 90 -17.50 12.82 -27.08
C LYS A 90 -16.00 12.62 -27.36
N LEU A 91 -15.16 13.44 -26.73
CA LEU A 91 -13.70 13.35 -26.78
C LEU A 91 -13.21 12.50 -25.61
N ALA A 92 -13.30 11.17 -25.74
CA ALA A 92 -13.02 10.24 -24.65
C ALA A 92 -11.56 10.31 -24.15
N GLU A 93 -10.59 10.23 -25.06
CA GLU A 93 -9.16 10.28 -24.70
C GLU A 93 -8.78 11.62 -24.03
N PRO A 94 -9.14 12.80 -24.59
CA PRO A 94 -8.98 14.07 -23.89
C PRO A 94 -9.69 14.14 -22.53
N ALA A 95 -10.88 13.57 -22.38
CA ALA A 95 -11.58 13.58 -21.10
C ALA A 95 -10.80 12.83 -20.02
N SER A 96 -10.38 11.60 -20.32
CA SER A 96 -9.57 10.78 -19.41
C SER A 96 -8.27 11.47 -19.02
N ALA A 97 -7.54 12.02 -20.00
CA ALA A 97 -6.27 12.73 -19.75
C ALA A 97 -6.45 13.94 -18.82
N GLU A 98 -7.54 14.70 -18.97
CA GLU A 98 -7.81 15.85 -18.11
C GLU A 98 -8.25 15.42 -16.69
N PHE A 99 -8.98 14.32 -16.54
CA PHE A 99 -9.27 13.75 -15.23
C PHE A 99 -8.00 13.24 -14.53
N GLU A 100 -7.05 12.65 -15.26
CA GLU A 100 -5.75 12.25 -14.73
C GLU A 100 -4.93 13.46 -14.26
N LYS A 101 -4.90 14.55 -15.05
CA LYS A 101 -4.27 15.81 -14.64
C LYS A 101 -4.91 16.39 -13.37
N ALA A 102 -6.24 16.35 -13.27
CA ALA A 102 -6.95 16.79 -12.07
C ALA A 102 -6.54 15.99 -10.82
N ILE A 103 -6.31 14.68 -10.98
CA ILE A 103 -5.81 13.81 -9.90
C ILE A 103 -4.35 14.09 -9.59
N ALA A 104 -3.50 14.34 -10.59
CA ALA A 104 -2.10 14.70 -10.39
C ALA A 104 -1.96 16.01 -9.59
N ALA A 105 -2.81 17.00 -9.91
CA ALA A 105 -2.88 18.27 -9.20
C ALA A 105 -3.48 18.13 -7.79
N LYS A 106 -4.52 17.31 -7.63
CA LYS A 106 -5.18 17.02 -6.35
C LYS A 106 -5.43 15.52 -6.21
N PRO A 107 -4.53 14.76 -5.55
CA PRO A 107 -4.63 13.30 -5.45
C PRO A 107 -5.94 12.78 -4.85
N GLY A 108 -6.61 13.57 -4.00
CA GLY A 108 -7.91 13.25 -3.41
C GLY A 108 -9.13 13.74 -4.21
N HIS A 109 -8.99 14.11 -5.49
CA HIS A 109 -10.11 14.63 -6.27
C HIS A 109 -11.16 13.55 -6.61
N GLU A 110 -12.18 13.42 -5.77
CA GLU A 110 -13.20 12.36 -5.86
C GLU A 110 -13.96 12.37 -7.19
N GLY A 111 -14.35 13.55 -7.69
CA GLY A 111 -15.07 13.68 -8.96
C GLY A 111 -14.29 13.12 -10.17
N ALA A 112 -13.03 13.54 -10.35
CA ALA A 112 -12.15 13.03 -11.39
C ALA A 112 -11.88 11.53 -11.26
N ARG A 113 -11.67 11.03 -10.03
CA ARG A 113 -11.49 9.60 -9.75
C ARG A 113 -12.72 8.78 -10.13
N ALA A 114 -13.91 9.23 -9.75
CA ALA A 114 -15.16 8.58 -10.13
C ALA A 114 -15.34 8.53 -11.66
N LYS A 115 -14.95 9.60 -12.36
CA LYS A 115 -14.98 9.67 -13.83
C LYS A 115 -14.03 8.69 -14.52
N LEU A 116 -12.91 8.36 -13.90
CA LEU A 116 -12.00 7.29 -14.34
C LEU A 116 -12.41 5.89 -13.85
N GLY A 117 -13.55 5.75 -13.17
CA GLY A 117 -14.02 4.48 -12.62
C GLY A 117 -13.19 3.97 -11.43
N HIS A 118 -12.44 4.86 -10.77
CA HIS A 118 -11.70 4.52 -9.54
C HIS A 118 -12.67 4.41 -8.36
N ARG A 119 -12.36 3.51 -7.41
CA ARG A 119 -13.13 3.32 -6.18
C ARG A 119 -12.27 3.64 -4.97
N LYS A 120 -12.88 4.12 -3.89
CA LYS A 120 -12.23 4.25 -2.58
C LYS A 120 -12.68 3.08 -1.73
N ILE A 121 -11.73 2.24 -1.31
CA ILE A 121 -11.98 1.06 -0.47
C ILE A 121 -11.04 1.16 0.72
N ASP A 122 -11.58 1.16 1.94
CA ASP A 122 -10.83 1.33 3.18
C ASP A 122 -9.84 2.51 3.16
N GLY A 123 -10.28 3.64 2.61
CA GLY A 123 -9.48 4.85 2.48
C GLY A 123 -8.44 4.82 1.34
N VAL A 124 -8.23 3.68 0.68
CA VAL A 124 -7.30 3.51 -0.44
C VAL A 124 -8.02 3.72 -1.77
N TRP A 125 -7.41 4.49 -2.66
CA TRP A 125 -7.93 4.64 -4.02
C TRP A 125 -7.45 3.48 -4.90
N VAL A 126 -8.40 2.76 -5.46
CA VAL A 126 -8.19 1.62 -6.34
C VAL A 126 -8.62 2.01 -7.76
N SER A 127 -7.70 1.90 -8.71
CA SER A 127 -7.97 2.25 -10.11
C SER A 127 -8.88 1.22 -10.79
N ARG A 128 -9.57 1.64 -11.86
CA ARG A 128 -10.41 0.72 -12.64
C ARG A 128 -9.61 -0.47 -13.17
N ARG A 129 -8.38 -0.20 -13.65
CA ARG A 129 -7.43 -1.21 -14.12
C ARG A 129 -7.16 -2.28 -13.07
N ILE A 130 -6.97 -1.89 -11.81
CA ILE A 130 -6.73 -2.82 -10.71
C ILE A 130 -7.97 -3.65 -10.39
N LEU A 131 -9.15 -3.02 -10.35
CA LEU A 131 -10.41 -3.73 -10.14
C LEU A 131 -10.64 -4.80 -11.21
N ASP A 132 -10.40 -4.45 -12.48
CA ASP A 132 -10.54 -5.38 -13.61
C ASP A 132 -9.50 -6.51 -13.55
N ALA A 133 -8.26 -6.20 -13.17
CA ALA A 133 -7.20 -7.19 -13.03
C ALA A 133 -7.51 -8.18 -11.90
N VAL A 134 -7.94 -7.69 -10.73
CA VAL A 134 -8.33 -8.55 -9.61
C VAL A 134 -9.52 -9.42 -9.99
N ALA A 135 -10.55 -8.87 -10.62
CA ALA A 135 -11.75 -9.62 -11.01
C ALA A 135 -11.44 -10.82 -11.93
N LYS A 136 -10.45 -10.70 -12.81
CA LYS A 136 -10.11 -11.72 -13.82
C LYS A 136 -8.89 -12.57 -13.47
N GLY A 137 -7.95 -12.01 -12.73
CA GLY A 137 -6.60 -12.52 -12.56
C GLY A 137 -6.38 -13.38 -11.32
N LEU A 138 -7.39 -13.53 -10.46
CA LEU A 138 -7.29 -14.39 -9.26
C LEU A 138 -8.08 -15.67 -9.44
N ARG A 139 -7.40 -16.80 -9.22
CA ARG A 139 -7.99 -18.13 -9.07
C ARG A 139 -7.91 -18.55 -7.62
N PHE A 140 -9.04 -18.93 -7.02
CA PHE A 140 -9.11 -19.41 -5.65
C PHE A 140 -9.38 -20.92 -5.64
N PRO A 141 -9.13 -21.61 -4.51
CA PRO A 141 -9.61 -22.96 -4.27
C PRO A 141 -11.12 -23.11 -4.56
N GLY A 142 -11.51 -24.30 -4.99
CA GLY A 142 -12.90 -24.59 -5.35
C GLY A 142 -13.86 -24.50 -4.17
N GLU A 143 -15.15 -24.24 -4.45
CA GLU A 143 -16.17 -23.96 -3.41
C GLU A 143 -16.26 -25.05 -2.34
N GLU A 144 -16.16 -26.33 -2.72
CA GLU A 144 -16.22 -27.44 -1.76
C GLU A 144 -15.02 -27.42 -0.80
N GLU A 145 -13.83 -27.20 -1.31
CA GLU A 145 -12.60 -27.14 -0.53
C GLU A 145 -12.62 -25.95 0.43
N THR A 146 -13.01 -24.77 -0.08
CA THR A 146 -13.19 -23.55 0.72
C THR A 146 -14.20 -23.76 1.83
N ARG A 147 -15.35 -24.39 1.53
CA ARG A 147 -16.39 -24.70 2.54
C ARG A 147 -15.87 -25.63 3.62
N LYS A 148 -15.14 -26.69 3.25
CA LYS A 148 -14.50 -27.61 4.22
C LYS A 148 -13.50 -26.88 5.11
N MET A 149 -12.75 -25.95 4.55
CA MET A 149 -11.81 -25.15 5.32
C MET A 149 -12.53 -24.21 6.28
N ARG A 150 -13.52 -23.47 5.79
CA ARG A 150 -14.37 -22.54 6.55
C ARG A 150 -15.04 -23.22 7.75
N SER A 151 -15.47 -24.47 7.61
CA SER A 151 -16.15 -25.22 8.68
C SER A 151 -15.24 -25.70 9.82
N ARG A 152 -13.91 -25.53 9.73
CA ARG A 152 -12.98 -26.00 10.77
C ARG A 152 -13.01 -25.18 12.06
N GLY A 153 -13.60 -23.99 12.03
CA GLY A 153 -13.79 -23.15 13.21
C GLY A 153 -13.90 -21.66 12.86
N PRO A 154 -14.21 -20.81 13.85
CA PRO A 154 -14.46 -19.38 13.61
C PRO A 154 -13.23 -18.65 13.04
N TYR A 155 -12.02 -19.01 13.47
CA TYR A 155 -10.79 -18.41 12.96
C TYR A 155 -10.47 -18.82 11.52
N TYR A 156 -10.71 -20.09 11.15
CA TYR A 156 -10.62 -20.52 9.75
C TYR A 156 -11.64 -19.79 8.89
N ALA A 157 -12.86 -19.62 9.39
CA ALA A 157 -13.89 -18.88 8.66
C ALA A 157 -13.52 -17.43 8.43
N ARG A 158 -12.96 -16.76 9.43
CA ARG A 158 -12.46 -15.40 9.31
C ARG A 158 -11.32 -15.28 8.30
N VAL A 159 -10.37 -16.20 8.29
CA VAL A 159 -9.28 -16.22 7.29
C VAL A 159 -9.87 -16.37 5.88
N VAL A 160 -10.84 -17.28 5.68
CA VAL A 160 -11.54 -17.40 4.40
C VAL A 160 -12.23 -16.08 4.04
N ASP A 161 -12.98 -15.47 4.95
CA ASP A 161 -13.70 -14.23 4.69
C ASP A 161 -12.73 -13.09 4.29
N ILE A 162 -11.54 -13.01 4.90
CA ILE A 162 -10.49 -12.03 4.55
C ILE A 162 -9.88 -12.31 3.17
N PHE A 163 -9.42 -13.54 2.91
CA PHE A 163 -8.71 -13.89 1.69
C PHE A 163 -9.63 -14.08 0.48
N TRP A 164 -10.93 -14.31 0.65
CA TRP A 164 -11.88 -14.39 -0.47
C TRP A 164 -12.51 -13.04 -0.81
N ASP A 165 -12.36 -12.04 0.04
CA ASP A 165 -12.79 -10.68 -0.29
C ASP A 165 -11.84 -10.05 -1.32
N ARG A 166 -12.32 -9.95 -2.56
CA ARG A 166 -11.59 -9.33 -3.67
C ARG A 166 -11.25 -7.87 -3.43
N GLU A 167 -11.95 -7.18 -2.53
CA GLU A 167 -11.63 -5.82 -2.17
C GLU A 167 -10.30 -5.73 -1.41
N ASN A 168 -10.00 -6.70 -0.53
CA ASN A 168 -8.70 -6.79 0.13
C ASN A 168 -7.57 -6.93 -0.90
N TRP A 169 -7.73 -7.79 -1.90
CA TRP A 169 -6.77 -7.95 -2.99
C TRP A 169 -6.60 -6.69 -3.84
N ALA A 170 -7.69 -5.98 -4.10
CA ALA A 170 -7.67 -4.75 -4.87
C ALA A 170 -6.96 -3.62 -4.11
N VAL A 171 -7.18 -3.51 -2.79
CA VAL A 171 -6.44 -2.60 -1.91
C VAL A 171 -4.97 -2.98 -1.85
N SER A 172 -4.64 -4.27 -1.70
CA SER A 172 -3.26 -4.78 -1.71
C SER A 172 -2.53 -4.45 -3.01
N LEU A 173 -3.14 -4.73 -4.16
CA LEU A 173 -2.54 -4.42 -5.45
C LEU A 173 -2.40 -2.91 -5.67
N ALA A 174 -3.36 -2.10 -5.20
CA ALA A 174 -3.26 -0.65 -5.24
C ALA A 174 -2.10 -0.12 -4.39
N ARG A 175 -1.85 -0.69 -3.21
CA ARG A 175 -0.68 -0.34 -2.38
C ARG A 175 0.62 -0.68 -3.07
N ILE A 176 0.71 -1.85 -3.71
CA ILE A 176 1.90 -2.27 -4.48
C ILE A 176 2.12 -1.35 -5.67
N ASP A 177 1.08 -1.03 -6.44
CA ASP A 177 1.15 -0.13 -7.60
C ASP A 177 1.57 1.28 -7.16
N GLU A 178 0.93 1.83 -6.13
CA GLU A 178 1.25 3.17 -5.63
C GLU A 178 2.68 3.26 -5.11
N ARG A 179 3.11 2.31 -4.26
CA ARG A 179 4.39 2.38 -3.57
C ARG A 179 5.56 1.93 -4.43
N ALA A 180 5.43 0.77 -5.07
CA ALA A 180 6.51 0.12 -5.80
C ALA A 180 6.39 0.25 -7.33
N GLY A 181 5.22 0.62 -7.87
CA GLY A 181 5.02 0.73 -9.32
C GLY A 181 5.15 -0.61 -10.05
N ALA A 182 4.98 -1.72 -9.34
CA ALA A 182 5.26 -3.05 -9.88
C ALA A 182 4.11 -3.60 -10.77
N PHE A 183 2.91 -3.00 -10.70
CA PHE A 183 1.76 -3.48 -11.46
C PHE A 183 1.73 -2.91 -12.89
N MET A 184 2.27 -3.71 -13.82
CA MET A 184 2.34 -3.40 -15.25
C MET A 184 1.12 -3.87 -16.04
N GLY A 185 -0.03 -4.08 -15.38
CA GLY A 185 -1.29 -4.48 -16.02
C GLY A 185 -1.56 -5.99 -16.09
N THR A 186 -0.59 -6.83 -15.67
CA THR A 186 -0.78 -8.29 -15.57
C THR A 186 -1.07 -8.68 -14.12
N LEU A 187 -2.13 -9.46 -13.92
CA LEU A 187 -2.38 -10.22 -12.70
C LEU A 187 -2.88 -11.60 -13.10
N ASP A 188 -2.17 -12.64 -12.68
CA ASP A 188 -2.47 -14.04 -12.96
C ASP A 188 -1.95 -14.89 -11.79
N VAL A 189 -2.68 -14.87 -10.68
CA VAL A 189 -2.28 -15.46 -9.41
C VAL A 189 -3.25 -16.56 -9.01
N GLU A 190 -2.70 -17.74 -8.75
CA GLU A 190 -3.41 -18.84 -8.11
C GLU A 190 -3.22 -18.75 -6.60
N VAL A 191 -4.33 -18.74 -5.86
CA VAL A 191 -4.35 -18.93 -4.42
C VAL A 191 -4.64 -20.40 -4.16
N LYS A 192 -3.88 -21.05 -3.27
CA LYS A 192 -4.11 -22.45 -2.91
C LYS A 192 -3.91 -22.69 -1.42
N PHE A 193 -4.53 -23.74 -0.89
CA PHE A 193 -4.21 -24.22 0.45
C PHE A 193 -2.97 -25.11 0.41
N GLY A 194 -2.14 -25.04 1.45
CA GLY A 194 -0.98 -25.91 1.60
C GLY A 194 -0.42 -25.88 3.01
N THR A 195 0.48 -26.81 3.31
CA THR A 195 1.19 -26.83 4.60
C THR A 195 2.57 -26.23 4.39
N ILE A 196 2.85 -25.13 5.10
CA ILE A 196 4.16 -24.44 5.08
C ILE A 196 4.84 -24.64 6.43
N GLY A 197 4.08 -24.55 7.53
CA GLY A 197 4.54 -24.81 8.90
C GLY A 197 5.13 -23.59 9.61
N SER A 198 6.09 -22.90 9.01
CA SER A 198 6.79 -21.78 9.67
C SER A 198 6.22 -20.38 9.37
N PHE A 199 5.41 -20.25 8.31
CA PHE A 199 4.87 -18.98 7.85
C PHE A 199 3.37 -19.11 7.53
N PRO A 200 2.58 -18.03 7.69
CA PRO A 200 1.14 -18.07 7.43
C PRO A 200 0.81 -18.23 5.94
N ALA A 201 1.65 -17.70 5.06
CA ALA A 201 1.49 -17.79 3.62
C ALA A 201 2.86 -17.70 2.93
N MET A 202 2.88 -18.05 1.65
CA MET A 202 4.07 -17.95 0.80
C MET A 202 3.65 -17.66 -0.63
N GLY A 203 3.98 -16.46 -1.09
CA GLY A 203 3.84 -16.00 -2.46
C GLY A 203 5.10 -16.22 -3.27
N GLU A 204 4.96 -16.76 -4.48
CA GLU A 204 6.06 -16.93 -5.42
C GLU A 204 5.57 -16.53 -6.80
N GLY A 205 6.39 -15.80 -7.55
CA GLY A 205 6.04 -15.43 -8.92
C GLY A 205 6.93 -14.35 -9.51
N THR A 206 6.55 -13.89 -10.70
CA THR A 206 7.22 -12.79 -11.40
C THR A 206 6.26 -12.07 -12.32
N GLY A 207 6.41 -10.74 -12.44
CA GLY A 207 5.64 -9.93 -13.38
C GLY A 207 4.13 -10.01 -13.20
N GLY A 208 3.66 -10.26 -11.96
CA GLY A 208 2.24 -10.37 -11.62
C GLY A 208 1.64 -11.74 -11.89
N ARG A 209 2.46 -12.76 -12.21
CA ARG A 209 2.05 -14.15 -12.35
C ARG A 209 2.65 -14.99 -11.24
N GLY A 210 1.87 -15.85 -10.59
CA GLY A 210 2.40 -16.62 -9.49
C GLY A 210 1.40 -17.48 -8.76
N VAL A 211 1.86 -18.01 -7.63
CA VAL A 211 1.06 -18.82 -6.71
C VAL A 211 1.25 -18.27 -5.31
N ILE A 212 0.15 -18.15 -4.57
CA ILE A 212 0.15 -17.86 -3.13
C ILE A 212 -0.41 -19.07 -2.41
N THR A 213 0.44 -19.70 -1.60
CA THR A 213 0.06 -20.83 -0.76
C THR A 213 -0.33 -20.32 0.63
N LEU A 214 -1.50 -20.72 1.12
CA LEU A 214 -2.03 -20.35 2.44
C LEU A 214 -1.93 -21.53 3.39
N ASP A 215 -1.21 -21.35 4.50
CA ASP A 215 -1.24 -22.29 5.63
C ASP A 215 -2.38 -21.90 6.57
N MET A 216 -3.55 -22.50 6.31
CA MET A 216 -4.79 -22.14 6.99
C MET A 216 -4.75 -22.39 8.50
N LYS A 217 -3.94 -23.35 8.95
CA LYS A 217 -3.79 -23.59 10.39
C LYS A 217 -3.00 -22.45 11.02
N VAL A 218 -1.86 -22.09 10.43
CA VAL A 218 -1.02 -21.00 10.93
C VAL A 218 -1.79 -19.68 10.89
N LEU A 219 -2.50 -19.39 9.81
CA LEU A 219 -3.35 -18.20 9.68
C LEU A 219 -4.48 -18.14 10.73
N ALA A 220 -5.13 -19.27 11.03
CA ALA A 220 -6.16 -19.32 12.06
C ALA A 220 -5.59 -19.09 13.47
N ASP A 221 -4.42 -19.68 13.77
CA ASP A 221 -3.70 -19.45 15.03
C ASP A 221 -3.21 -17.98 15.12
N TYR A 222 -2.91 -17.36 13.98
CA TYR A 222 -2.52 -15.96 13.88
C TYR A 222 -3.66 -15.01 14.22
N GLU A 223 -4.85 -15.22 13.64
CA GLU A 223 -6.06 -14.45 13.96
C GLU A 223 -6.46 -14.56 15.44
N LYS A 224 -6.30 -15.73 16.04
CA LYS A 224 -6.48 -15.90 17.47
C LYS A 224 -5.49 -15.04 18.28
N THR A 225 -4.23 -14.99 17.85
CA THR A 225 -3.20 -14.16 18.48
C THR A 225 -3.53 -12.67 18.41
N ILE A 226 -4.13 -12.20 17.30
CA ILE A 226 -4.62 -10.82 17.14
C ILE A 226 -5.75 -10.52 18.13
N ASP A 227 -6.73 -11.42 18.29
CA ASP A 227 -7.81 -11.25 19.27
C ASP A 227 -7.25 -11.20 20.71
N ASP A 228 -6.35 -12.10 21.06
CA ASP A 228 -5.73 -12.17 22.38
C ASP A 228 -4.85 -10.95 22.66
N PHE A 229 -4.20 -10.40 21.63
CA PHE A 229 -3.51 -9.13 21.71
C PHE A 229 -4.48 -7.97 21.99
N THR A 230 -5.54 -7.85 21.19
CA THR A 230 -6.53 -6.77 21.29
C THR A 230 -7.20 -6.74 22.65
N LYS A 231 -7.59 -7.91 23.18
CA LYS A 231 -8.17 -8.04 24.54
C LYS A 231 -7.21 -7.57 25.62
N ARG A 232 -5.92 -7.94 25.53
CA ARG A 232 -4.89 -7.49 26.49
C ARG A 232 -4.64 -5.99 26.40
N ALA A 233 -4.62 -5.43 25.19
CA ALA A 233 -4.44 -4.01 24.96
C ALA A 233 -5.56 -3.17 25.56
N ALA A 234 -6.81 -3.61 25.41
CA ALA A 234 -7.97 -2.97 26.03
C ALA A 234 -7.92 -2.98 27.57
N GLY A 235 -7.24 -3.95 28.17
CA GLY A 235 -7.07 -4.08 29.62
C GLY A 235 -6.05 -3.14 30.27
N GLY A 236 -5.40 -2.23 29.52
CA GLY A 236 -4.54 -1.18 30.09
C GLY A 236 -3.11 -1.61 30.46
N GLY A 237 -2.61 -2.73 29.94
CA GLY A 237 -1.21 -3.15 30.11
C GLY A 237 -0.25 -2.55 29.06
N THR A 238 1.06 -2.50 29.37
CA THR A 238 2.10 -2.25 28.37
C THR A 238 2.11 -3.41 27.37
N VAL A 239 1.65 -3.17 26.15
CA VAL A 239 1.56 -4.22 25.14
C VAL A 239 2.86 -4.27 24.32
N ALA A 240 3.34 -5.49 24.09
CA ALA A 240 4.44 -5.79 23.19
C ALA A 240 4.09 -5.42 21.73
N VAL A 241 5.04 -5.63 20.82
CA VAL A 241 4.88 -5.49 19.36
C VAL A 241 3.51 -6.02 18.89
N PRO A 242 2.63 -5.21 18.27
CA PRO A 242 1.33 -5.67 17.79
C PRO A 242 1.52 -6.70 16.68
N PRO A 243 0.78 -7.83 16.63
CA PRO A 243 0.83 -8.75 15.49
C PRO A 243 0.46 -8.00 14.20
N ALA A 244 0.95 -8.49 13.07
CA ALA A 244 0.55 -7.98 11.77
C ALA A 244 -0.96 -8.17 11.57
N ASN A 245 -1.61 -7.28 10.83
CA ASN A 245 -2.98 -7.45 10.41
C ASN A 245 -3.05 -8.40 9.22
N THR A 246 -3.97 -9.36 9.21
CA THR A 246 -4.01 -10.42 8.18
C THR A 246 -4.16 -9.93 6.73
N PRO A 247 -4.89 -8.86 6.39
CA PRO A 247 -4.86 -8.27 5.04
C PRO A 247 -3.48 -7.75 4.61
N ALA A 248 -2.58 -7.43 5.56
CA ALA A 248 -1.19 -7.07 5.23
C ALA A 248 -0.43 -8.27 4.64
N ILE A 249 -0.78 -9.49 5.04
CA ILE A 249 -0.21 -10.74 4.48
C ILE A 249 -0.56 -10.85 3.00
N ILE A 250 -1.80 -10.53 2.59
CA ILE A 250 -2.18 -10.51 1.17
C ILE A 250 -1.25 -9.59 0.38
N THR A 251 -1.01 -8.37 0.89
CA THR A 251 -0.14 -7.40 0.21
C THR A 251 1.31 -7.88 0.15
N HIS A 252 1.80 -8.49 1.23
CA HIS A 252 3.16 -9.01 1.30
C HIS A 252 3.37 -10.14 0.30
N GLU A 253 2.55 -11.19 0.33
CA GLU A 253 2.70 -12.33 -0.58
C GLU A 253 2.42 -11.96 -2.03
N LEU A 254 1.46 -11.06 -2.27
CA LEU A 254 1.19 -10.57 -3.62
C LEU A 254 2.37 -9.79 -4.19
N ALA A 255 3.14 -9.07 -3.36
CA ALA A 255 4.34 -8.38 -3.82
C ALA A 255 5.39 -9.37 -4.37
N HIS A 256 5.56 -10.53 -3.73
CA HIS A 256 6.46 -11.59 -4.19
C HIS A 256 6.06 -12.13 -5.58
N CYS A 257 4.78 -12.13 -5.94
CA CYS A 257 4.34 -12.47 -7.30
C CYS A 257 4.79 -11.47 -8.39
N PHE A 258 5.33 -10.31 -8.02
CA PHE A 258 5.91 -9.34 -8.96
C PHE A 258 7.43 -9.39 -9.01
N GLN A 259 8.10 -9.80 -7.93
CA GLN A 259 9.53 -9.58 -7.74
C GLN A 259 10.44 -10.56 -8.48
N GLY A 260 9.99 -11.80 -8.72
CA GLY A 260 10.86 -12.84 -9.24
C GLY A 260 11.98 -13.24 -8.27
N SER A 261 12.84 -14.15 -8.72
CA SER A 261 14.06 -14.53 -8.00
C SER A 261 15.24 -13.69 -8.50
N GLY A 262 15.96 -13.00 -7.61
CA GLY A 262 17.17 -12.29 -7.99
C GLY A 262 17.61 -11.23 -6.98
N PRO A 263 16.74 -10.28 -6.61
CA PRO A 263 17.08 -9.29 -5.61
C PRO A 263 17.43 -9.94 -4.25
N PRO A 264 18.27 -9.28 -3.42
CA PRO A 264 18.62 -9.78 -2.10
C PRO A 264 17.40 -9.80 -1.17
N ALA A 265 17.44 -10.63 -0.11
CA ALA A 265 16.31 -10.79 0.80
C ALA A 265 15.85 -9.47 1.44
N TRP A 266 16.77 -8.55 1.78
CA TRP A 266 16.40 -7.23 2.31
C TRP A 266 15.58 -6.42 1.30
N PHE A 267 15.79 -6.62 0.00
CA PHE A 267 15.01 -5.96 -1.03
C PHE A 267 13.63 -6.61 -1.11
N MET A 268 13.57 -7.94 -1.26
CA MET A 268 12.32 -8.67 -1.51
C MET A 268 11.37 -8.53 -0.32
N GLU A 269 11.81 -8.96 0.87
CA GLU A 269 11.02 -8.87 2.11
C GLU A 269 10.78 -7.43 2.53
N GLY A 270 11.76 -6.56 2.29
CA GLY A 270 11.66 -5.13 2.59
C GLY A 270 10.56 -4.44 1.80
N MET A 271 10.57 -4.63 0.47
CA MET A 271 9.57 -4.06 -0.43
C MET A 271 8.19 -4.62 -0.12
N ALA A 272 8.06 -5.94 0.06
CA ALA A 272 6.78 -6.59 0.34
C ALA A 272 6.15 -6.04 1.63
N THR A 273 6.94 -5.95 2.71
CA THR A 273 6.49 -5.42 4.00
C THR A 273 6.23 -3.91 3.95
N TRP A 274 7.09 -3.16 3.27
CA TRP A 274 6.89 -1.73 3.05
C TRP A 274 5.62 -1.48 2.24
N CYS A 275 5.30 -2.27 1.23
CA CYS A 275 4.04 -2.17 0.48
C CYS A 275 2.83 -2.49 1.36
N ALA A 276 2.94 -3.54 2.18
CA ALA A 276 1.90 -3.93 3.12
C ALA A 276 1.57 -2.83 4.13
N GLY A 277 2.58 -2.07 4.57
CA GLY A 277 2.41 -0.92 5.46
C GLY A 277 2.13 -1.31 6.91
N ASP A 278 2.49 -2.53 7.30
CA ASP A 278 2.30 -3.04 8.66
C ASP A 278 3.54 -2.89 9.56
N GLY A 279 3.52 -1.89 10.43
CA GLY A 279 4.66 -1.49 11.27
C GLY A 279 5.19 -2.55 12.24
N HIS A 280 4.55 -3.73 12.35
CA HIS A 280 4.98 -4.87 13.18
C HIS A 280 6.50 -5.11 13.18
N PHE A 281 7.11 -5.17 11.99
CA PHE A 281 8.54 -5.47 11.87
C PHE A 281 9.45 -4.30 12.30
N ILE A 282 8.99 -3.06 12.18
CA ILE A 282 9.73 -1.89 12.67
C ILE A 282 9.71 -1.86 14.21
N TYR A 283 8.59 -2.26 14.82
CA TYR A 283 8.51 -2.42 16.25
C TYR A 283 9.46 -3.51 16.79
N TYR A 284 9.55 -4.65 16.12
CA TYR A 284 10.57 -5.66 16.46
C TYR A 284 11.99 -5.07 16.45
N TYR A 285 12.33 -4.30 15.42
CA TYR A 285 13.61 -3.60 15.32
C TYR A 285 13.88 -2.62 16.45
N ARG A 286 12.83 -1.95 16.94
CA ARG A 286 12.94 -0.97 18.01
C ARG A 286 13.17 -1.62 19.37
N TYR A 287 12.48 -2.72 19.66
CA TYR A 287 12.45 -3.32 21.00
C TYR A 287 13.44 -4.47 21.20
N GLU A 288 13.80 -5.21 20.15
CA GLU A 288 14.91 -6.17 20.21
C GLU A 288 16.23 -5.43 19.91
N LYS A 289 17.05 -5.18 20.95
CA LYS A 289 18.25 -4.33 20.89
C LYS A 289 19.11 -4.60 19.62
N GLN A 290 19.37 -3.51 18.89
CA GLN A 290 19.84 -3.38 17.50
C GLN A 290 20.93 -4.37 17.06
N LYS A 291 20.53 -5.39 16.28
CA LYS A 291 21.42 -6.03 15.30
C LYS A 291 21.68 -5.03 14.16
N THR A 292 22.84 -5.19 13.53
CA THR A 292 23.42 -4.27 12.54
C THR A 292 22.43 -3.58 11.59
N LEU A 293 22.60 -2.29 11.38
CA LEU A 293 21.89 -1.50 10.36
C LEU A 293 22.60 -1.53 9.00
N ASP A 294 23.66 -2.34 8.85
CA ASP A 294 24.22 -2.61 7.53
C ASP A 294 23.22 -3.42 6.70
N ILE A 295 22.73 -2.84 5.60
CA ILE A 295 21.72 -3.43 4.72
C ILE A 295 22.22 -4.73 4.06
N GLU A 296 23.53 -4.92 3.95
CA GLU A 296 24.15 -6.12 3.36
C GLU A 296 24.53 -7.17 4.39
N ALA A 297 24.36 -6.90 5.68
CA ALA A 297 24.73 -7.85 6.70
C ALA A 297 23.78 -9.06 6.73
N SER A 298 24.37 -10.23 6.95
CA SER A 298 23.61 -11.44 7.24
C SER A 298 22.98 -11.33 8.63
N ILE A 299 21.65 -11.20 8.65
CA ILE A 299 20.85 -11.07 9.86
C ILE A 299 19.76 -12.15 9.87
N GLY A 300 19.25 -12.48 11.06
CA GLY A 300 18.18 -13.48 11.18
C GLY A 300 16.93 -13.06 10.38
N HIS A 301 16.24 -14.03 9.78
CA HIS A 301 15.14 -13.81 8.85
C HIS A 301 14.11 -12.75 9.30
N LYS A 302 13.65 -12.81 10.55
CA LYS A 302 12.71 -11.83 11.14
C LYS A 302 13.19 -10.36 11.10
N PHE A 303 14.50 -10.16 11.04
CA PHE A 303 15.13 -8.84 10.94
C PHE A 303 15.25 -8.38 9.47
N VAL A 304 15.16 -9.25 8.48
CA VAL A 304 15.27 -8.84 7.07
C VAL A 304 14.13 -7.90 6.69
N TYR A 305 12.89 -8.22 7.11
CA TYR A 305 11.67 -7.44 6.87
C TYR A 305 11.81 -5.96 7.27
N GLY A 306 12.08 -5.70 8.55
CA GLY A 306 12.17 -4.32 9.06
C GLY A 306 13.40 -3.57 8.54
N ARG A 307 14.50 -4.28 8.25
CA ARG A 307 15.67 -3.64 7.65
C ARG A 307 15.38 -3.17 6.25
N GLY A 308 14.86 -4.07 5.43
CA GLY A 308 14.46 -3.77 4.07
C GLY A 308 13.45 -2.63 4.03
N TRP A 309 12.41 -2.68 4.88
CA TRP A 309 11.45 -1.58 4.99
C TRP A 309 12.15 -0.25 5.24
N SER A 310 12.98 -0.15 6.29
CA SER A 310 13.62 1.13 6.63
C SER A 310 14.46 1.70 5.47
N PHE A 311 15.07 0.84 4.64
CA PHE A 311 15.74 1.27 3.41
C PHE A 311 14.75 1.84 2.37
N PHE A 312 13.61 1.18 2.13
CA PHE A 312 12.57 1.69 1.22
C PHE A 312 11.96 3.01 1.71
N GLU A 313 11.73 3.14 3.02
CA GLU A 313 11.24 4.39 3.60
C GLU A 313 12.28 5.51 3.48
N TYR A 314 13.57 5.22 3.69
CA TYR A 314 14.65 6.16 3.41
C TYR A 314 14.60 6.63 1.95
N MET A 315 14.53 5.67 1.02
CA MET A 315 14.51 5.97 -0.42
C MET A 315 13.34 6.87 -0.78
N ASP A 316 12.13 6.55 -0.29
CA ASP A 316 10.94 7.36 -0.56
C ASP A 316 11.02 8.75 0.09
N ALA A 317 11.41 8.83 1.37
CA ALA A 317 11.48 10.10 2.09
C ALA A 317 12.57 11.05 1.57
N LYS A 318 13.70 10.52 1.06
CA LYS A 318 14.83 11.33 0.60
C LYS A 318 14.85 11.58 -0.90
N HIS A 319 14.39 10.61 -1.69
CA HIS A 319 14.51 10.65 -3.15
C HIS A 319 13.15 10.71 -3.85
N GLY A 320 12.06 10.44 -3.13
CA GLY A 320 10.70 10.52 -3.64
C GLY A 320 10.25 9.25 -4.35
N ARG A 321 8.94 8.99 -4.27
CA ARG A 321 8.32 7.74 -4.73
C ARG A 321 8.62 7.36 -6.18
N LYS A 322 8.69 8.31 -7.11
CA LYS A 322 9.03 8.02 -8.51
C LYS A 322 10.40 7.36 -8.66
N LYS A 323 11.39 7.79 -7.87
CA LYS A 323 12.72 7.17 -7.87
C LYS A 323 12.71 5.78 -7.23
N VAL A 324 11.86 5.56 -6.22
CA VAL A 324 11.64 4.22 -5.64
C VAL A 324 11.05 3.27 -6.68
N GLN A 325 10.06 3.72 -7.44
CA GLN A 325 9.45 2.92 -8.51
C GLN A 325 10.46 2.58 -9.62
N GLU A 326 11.30 3.54 -10.03
CA GLU A 326 12.40 3.30 -10.98
C GLU A 326 13.42 2.30 -10.42
N PHE A 327 13.79 2.44 -9.14
CA PHE A 327 14.67 1.51 -8.44
C PHE A 327 14.09 0.08 -8.43
N VAL A 328 12.82 -0.06 -8.08
CA VAL A 328 12.13 -1.35 -8.09
C VAL A 328 12.14 -1.96 -9.48
N ALA A 329 11.78 -1.18 -10.51
CA ALA A 329 11.75 -1.66 -11.89
C ALA A 329 13.11 -2.19 -12.35
N LEU A 330 14.20 -1.45 -12.09
CA LEU A 330 15.56 -1.85 -12.46
C LEU A 330 16.02 -3.12 -11.73
N ALA A 331 15.72 -3.24 -10.44
CA ALA A 331 16.14 -4.37 -9.62
C ALA A 331 15.33 -5.64 -9.94
N VAL A 332 14.00 -5.53 -10.05
CA VAL A 332 13.09 -6.65 -10.35
C VAL A 332 13.28 -7.17 -11.78
N ALA A 333 13.50 -6.28 -12.75
CA ALA A 333 13.81 -6.70 -14.12
C ALA A 333 15.19 -7.37 -14.25
N GLY A 334 15.99 -7.42 -13.17
CA GLY A 334 17.36 -7.94 -13.20
C GLY A 334 18.30 -7.12 -14.08
N THR A 335 17.92 -5.88 -14.43
CA THR A 335 18.74 -4.98 -15.26
C THR A 335 20.00 -4.55 -14.50
N LEU A 336 19.87 -4.36 -13.18
CA LEU A 336 20.98 -4.07 -12.28
C LEU A 336 20.78 -4.84 -10.96
N PRO A 337 21.86 -5.26 -10.28
CA PRO A 337 21.78 -5.66 -8.88
C PRO A 337 21.18 -4.52 -8.04
N ALA A 338 20.47 -4.84 -6.96
CA ALA A 338 19.77 -3.84 -6.15
C ALA A 338 20.66 -2.66 -5.71
N ALA A 339 21.91 -2.93 -5.30
CA ALA A 339 22.88 -1.88 -4.98
C ALA A 339 23.17 -0.93 -6.17
N GLY A 340 23.35 -1.50 -7.37
CA GLY A 340 23.57 -0.73 -8.60
C GLY A 340 22.33 0.06 -9.05
N ALA A 341 21.13 -0.53 -8.92
CA ALA A 341 19.88 0.16 -9.19
C ALA A 341 19.68 1.36 -8.24
N ALA A 342 19.95 1.18 -6.95
CA ALA A 342 19.87 2.25 -5.96
C ALA A 342 20.88 3.36 -6.26
N ALA A 343 22.13 3.01 -6.58
CA ALA A 343 23.14 3.99 -6.98
C ALA A 343 22.71 4.78 -8.22
N ARG A 344 22.16 4.10 -9.23
CA ARG A 344 21.73 4.69 -10.50
C ARG A 344 20.62 5.73 -10.34
N VAL A 345 19.59 5.46 -9.53
CA VAL A 345 18.43 6.39 -9.39
C VAL A 345 18.74 7.55 -8.44
N THR A 346 19.64 7.33 -7.48
CA THR A 346 20.05 8.36 -6.51
C THR A 346 21.18 9.24 -7.04
N GLY A 347 21.98 8.73 -7.98
CA GLY A 347 23.22 9.36 -8.43
C GLY A 347 24.33 9.30 -7.37
N LYS A 348 24.23 8.39 -6.41
CA LYS A 348 25.18 8.23 -5.30
C LYS A 348 25.91 6.90 -5.40
N GLU A 349 27.21 6.92 -5.11
CA GLU A 349 27.97 5.70 -4.90
C GLU A 349 27.35 4.87 -3.77
N TRP A 350 27.30 3.54 -3.95
CA TRP A 350 26.59 2.64 -3.03
C TRP A 350 27.07 2.75 -1.58
N GLY A 351 28.39 2.86 -1.37
CA GLY A 351 28.96 3.02 -0.02
C GLY A 351 28.49 4.31 0.68
N ALA A 352 28.42 5.42 -0.05
CA ALA A 352 27.94 6.68 0.48
C ALA A 352 26.43 6.64 0.76
N LEU A 353 25.66 6.01 -0.14
CA LEU A 353 24.22 5.82 0.03
C LEU A 353 23.91 5.00 1.29
N LYS A 354 24.62 3.87 1.49
CA LYS A 354 24.48 3.03 2.69
C LYS A 354 24.81 3.78 3.97
N ALA A 355 25.89 4.57 3.98
CA ALA A 355 26.29 5.32 5.17
C ALA A 355 25.21 6.33 5.60
N GLU A 356 24.69 7.09 4.62
CA GLU A 356 23.61 8.05 4.86
C GLU A 356 22.30 7.37 5.28
N GLU A 357 21.91 6.32 4.56
CA GLU A 357 20.70 5.58 4.85
C GLU A 357 20.76 4.95 6.24
N ARG A 358 21.91 4.42 6.66
CA ARG A 358 22.10 3.86 8.00
C ARG A 358 21.84 4.89 9.10
N GLU A 359 22.39 6.09 8.97
CA GLU A 359 22.15 7.18 9.92
C GLU A 359 20.69 7.64 9.92
N TRP A 360 20.08 7.71 8.74
CA TRP A 360 18.68 8.07 8.61
C TRP A 360 17.77 7.02 9.26
N SER A 361 17.97 5.75 8.96
CA SER A 361 17.20 4.62 9.47
C SER A 361 17.33 4.50 10.98
N ALA A 362 18.51 4.72 11.55
CA ALA A 362 18.68 4.77 13.00
C ALA A 362 17.76 5.82 13.66
N ARG A 363 17.72 7.04 13.11
CA ARG A 363 16.86 8.13 13.62
C ARG A 363 15.38 7.82 13.40
N TRP A 364 15.01 7.38 12.20
CA TRP A 364 13.63 7.08 11.84
C TRP A 364 13.04 5.94 12.69
N ILE A 365 13.75 4.81 12.82
CA ILE A 365 13.30 3.68 13.64
C ILE A 365 13.10 4.10 15.10
N SER A 366 14.01 4.92 15.66
CA SER A 366 13.92 5.36 17.05
C SER A 366 12.68 6.22 17.33
N THR A 367 12.23 6.96 16.31
CA THR A 367 11.08 7.88 16.38
C THR A 367 9.81 7.28 15.78
N TYR A 368 9.88 6.08 15.20
CA TYR A 368 8.74 5.43 14.55
C TYR A 368 7.58 5.28 15.52
N ARG A 369 6.42 5.74 15.07
CA ARG A 369 5.11 5.54 15.68
C ARG A 369 4.25 4.89 14.60
N SER A 370 3.48 3.86 14.95
CA SER A 370 2.38 3.42 14.08
C SER A 370 1.51 4.63 13.77
N LYS A 371 1.22 4.82 12.48
CA LYS A 371 0.26 5.83 12.04
C LYS A 371 -1.15 5.39 12.36
#